data_AF-A0A8T5EEH7-F1
#
_entry.id   AF-A0A8T5EEH7-F1
#
_cell.length_a   1.000
_cell.length_b   1.000
_cell.length_c   1.000
_cell.angle_alpha   90.00
_cell.angle_beta   90.00
_cell.angle_gamma   90.00
#
_symmetry.space_group_name_H-M   'P 1'
#
loop_
_entity.id
_entity.type
_entity.pdbx_description
1 polymer ?
#
loop_
_entity_poly.entity_id
_entity_poly.type
_entity_poly.pdbx_seq_one_letter_code
_entity_poly.pdbx_strand_id
1 'polypeptide(L)'
;MSGKILHFAYGSNMDLNRLDKRIGNVSSTQRACLSGFRFEFNKLSYRLNTVYANIMLDLDSTVWGVLMNITQQQLDKLDISEGVENGHYRQEKVIVVTDDDVEHEAITYFAEERWVKDGMKPTETYRNYVITGSNEFDLPQEYIERIKKIANIEKGGDKSEYMTEVKTCPATEADLIVQNDIHGFDPNPHSDPPIMHDVLVDGQPAKAGVGSFGAYSTRIVLVFDPPHPEWGDEFATKYFIFDDKELGVVNWGHDGKSFHIEKIVE
;
A
#
# COMPACT_ATOMS: atom_id res chain seq x y z
N MET A 1 11.19 29.50 -22.32
CA MET A 1 11.96 28.59 -21.44
C MET A 1 11.03 27.47 -21.04
N SER A 2 11.22 26.25 -21.54
CA SER A 2 10.42 25.11 -21.08
C SER A 2 10.75 24.89 -19.60
N GLY A 3 9.75 25.00 -18.72
CA GLY A 3 9.95 24.73 -17.29
C GLY A 3 10.55 23.33 -17.12
N LYS A 4 11.57 23.21 -16.26
CA LYS A 4 12.10 21.91 -15.85
C LYS A 4 11.06 21.26 -14.95
N ILE A 5 10.58 20.08 -15.32
CA ILE A 5 9.64 19.30 -14.52
C ILE A 5 10.43 18.17 -13.89
N LEU A 6 10.33 18.04 -12.57
CA LEU A 6 10.89 16.92 -11.86
C LEU A 6 9.83 15.83 -11.75
N HIS A 7 10.17 14.62 -12.18
CA HIS A 7 9.35 13.43 -12.02
C HIS A 7 10.06 12.45 -11.09
N PHE A 8 9.37 12.01 -10.04
CA PHE A 8 9.84 10.94 -9.16
C PHE A 8 9.27 9.60 -9.59
N ALA A 9 10.13 8.73 -10.13
CA ALA A 9 9.81 7.38 -10.55
C ALA A 9 10.20 6.39 -9.45
N TYR A 10 9.24 5.60 -8.96
CA TYR A 10 9.47 4.55 -7.96
C TYR A 10 9.23 3.13 -8.51
N GLY A 11 8.66 3.03 -9.71
CA GLY A 11 8.26 1.77 -10.34
C GLY A 11 9.08 1.48 -11.59
N SER A 12 8.44 0.93 -12.61
CA SER A 12 9.15 0.49 -13.82
C SER A 12 9.76 1.61 -14.67
N ASN A 13 9.42 2.87 -14.40
CA ASN A 13 10.06 4.02 -15.05
C ASN A 13 11.49 4.26 -14.54
N MET A 14 11.92 3.57 -13.47
CA MET A 14 13.31 3.58 -13.04
C MET A 14 14.25 2.87 -14.03
N ASP A 15 13.75 1.93 -14.85
CA ASP A 15 14.52 1.32 -15.94
C ASP A 15 14.61 2.31 -17.12
N LEU A 16 15.80 2.87 -17.35
CA LEU A 16 16.00 3.90 -18.38
C LEU A 16 15.79 3.39 -19.80
N ASN A 17 16.09 2.11 -20.07
CA ASN A 17 15.87 1.52 -21.39
C ASN A 17 14.37 1.39 -21.69
N ARG A 18 13.57 1.08 -20.68
CA ARG A 18 12.10 1.09 -20.78
C ARG A 18 11.57 2.52 -20.90
N LEU A 19 12.10 3.44 -20.11
CA LEU A 19 11.64 4.83 -20.08
C LEU A 19 11.92 5.55 -21.41
N ASP A 20 13.11 5.38 -21.99
CA ASP A 20 13.47 5.98 -23.28
C ASP A 20 12.51 5.55 -24.40
N LYS A 21 12.08 4.29 -24.41
CA LYS A 21 11.06 3.80 -25.37
C LYS A 21 9.67 4.42 -25.16
N ARG A 22 9.33 4.88 -23.95
CA ARG A 22 8.04 5.52 -23.65
C ARG A 22 8.07 7.02 -23.96
N ILE A 23 9.09 7.72 -23.49
CA ILE A 23 9.11 9.19 -23.49
C ILE A 23 10.35 9.82 -24.15
N GLY A 24 11.36 9.02 -24.47
CA GLY A 24 12.68 9.47 -24.91
C GLY A 24 13.63 9.78 -23.75
N ASN A 25 14.88 10.09 -24.07
CA ASN A 25 15.93 10.37 -23.09
C ASN A 25 15.56 11.49 -22.10
N VAL A 26 15.83 11.24 -20.82
CA VAL A 26 15.71 12.23 -19.74
C VAL A 26 17.02 12.98 -19.57
N SER A 27 16.94 14.24 -19.12
CA SER A 27 18.10 15.16 -19.13
C SER A 27 19.03 15.02 -17.92
N SER A 28 18.50 14.55 -16.80
CA SER A 28 19.26 14.21 -15.60
C SER A 28 18.48 13.21 -14.76
N THR A 29 19.19 12.39 -14.00
CA THR A 29 18.64 11.41 -13.07
C THR A 29 19.44 11.43 -11.77
N GLN A 30 18.76 11.27 -10.65
CA GLN A 30 19.38 11.21 -9.33
C GLN A 30 18.54 10.32 -8.42
N ARG A 31 19.18 9.53 -7.56
CA ARG A 31 18.48 8.76 -6.53
C ARG A 31 17.83 9.72 -5.54
N ALA A 32 16.60 9.41 -5.14
CA ALA A 32 15.86 10.17 -4.14
C ALA A 32 14.95 9.26 -3.33
N CYS A 33 14.48 9.75 -2.19
CA CYS A 33 13.51 9.05 -1.37
C CYS A 33 12.29 9.93 -1.04
N LEU A 34 11.15 9.27 -0.84
CA LEU A 34 9.88 9.85 -0.44
C LEU A 34 9.48 9.21 0.89
N SER A 35 9.45 10.01 1.96
CA SER A 35 9.03 9.56 3.29
C SER A 35 7.52 9.54 3.43
N GLY A 36 7.01 8.68 4.30
CA GLY A 36 5.57 8.59 4.62
C GLY A 36 4.76 7.71 3.67
N PHE A 37 5.44 6.93 2.83
CA PHE A 37 4.82 6.01 1.89
C PHE A 37 5.56 4.69 1.85
N ARG A 38 4.85 3.62 1.48
CA ARG A 38 5.38 2.30 1.15
C ARG A 38 5.17 1.97 -0.32
N PHE A 39 6.14 1.26 -0.88
CA PHE A 39 6.03 0.69 -2.22
C PHE A 39 5.17 -0.57 -2.18
N GLU A 40 4.30 -0.74 -3.17
CA GLU A 40 3.46 -1.94 -3.36
C GLU A 40 3.36 -2.35 -4.83
N PHE A 41 3.12 -3.63 -5.07
CA PHE A 41 2.63 -4.11 -6.38
C PHE A 41 1.12 -4.35 -6.29
N ASN A 42 0.32 -3.29 -6.29
CA ASN A 42 -1.13 -3.41 -6.18
C ASN A 42 -1.93 -2.57 -7.18
N LYS A 43 -1.27 -1.89 -8.13
CA LYS A 43 -2.01 -1.20 -9.19
C LYS A 43 -2.52 -2.19 -10.22
N LEU A 44 -3.82 -2.45 -10.23
CA LEU A 44 -4.49 -3.35 -11.16
C LEU A 44 -4.32 -2.91 -12.62
N SER A 45 -3.92 -3.86 -13.46
CA SER A 45 -3.89 -3.68 -14.90
C SER A 45 -5.30 -3.69 -15.47
N TYR A 46 -5.58 -2.77 -16.39
CA TYR A 46 -6.87 -2.70 -17.07
C TYR A 46 -7.14 -3.92 -17.97
N ARG A 47 -6.09 -4.47 -18.59
CA ARG A 47 -6.22 -5.45 -19.68
C ARG A 47 -5.73 -6.84 -19.31
N LEU A 48 -4.94 -6.94 -18.25
CA LEU A 48 -4.23 -8.16 -17.88
C LEU A 48 -4.55 -8.49 -16.44
N ASN A 49 -4.58 -9.78 -16.09
CA ASN A 49 -4.75 -10.22 -14.71
C ASN A 49 -3.40 -10.11 -13.95
N THR A 50 -2.91 -8.89 -13.78
CA THR A 50 -1.64 -8.56 -13.12
C THR A 50 -1.74 -7.20 -12.43
N VAL A 51 -0.76 -6.94 -11.58
CA VAL A 51 -0.56 -5.65 -10.91
C VAL A 51 0.74 -4.98 -11.34
N TYR A 52 0.79 -3.66 -11.14
CA TYR A 52 1.89 -2.76 -11.38
C TYR A 52 2.25 -2.02 -10.08
N ALA A 53 3.36 -1.28 -10.10
CA ALA A 53 3.87 -0.55 -8.95
C ALA A 53 2.91 0.56 -8.52
N ASN A 54 2.78 0.74 -7.22
CA ASN A 54 2.07 1.83 -6.59
C ASN A 54 2.82 2.26 -5.33
N ILE A 55 2.41 3.39 -4.76
CA ILE A 55 2.83 3.81 -3.43
C ILE A 55 1.59 4.09 -2.57
N MET A 56 1.62 3.63 -1.33
CA MET A 56 0.52 3.71 -0.37
C MET A 56 1.00 4.48 0.87
N LEU A 57 0.11 5.24 1.51
CA LEU A 57 0.44 5.96 2.73
C LEU A 57 0.92 4.96 3.81
N ASP A 58 2.06 5.26 4.40
CA ASP A 58 2.67 4.50 5.49
C ASP A 58 3.75 5.40 6.12
N LEU A 59 3.39 6.03 7.25
CA LEU A 59 4.19 7.10 7.87
C LEU A 59 5.58 6.64 8.32
N ASP A 60 5.74 5.34 8.57
CA ASP A 60 6.99 4.73 9.03
C ASP A 60 7.84 4.18 7.88
N SER A 61 7.31 4.23 6.64
CA SER A 61 8.03 3.76 5.46
C SER A 61 8.63 4.89 4.64
N THR A 62 9.60 4.49 3.82
CA THR A 62 10.25 5.32 2.81
C THR A 62 10.23 4.59 1.47
N VAL A 63 9.82 5.28 0.42
CA VAL A 63 9.92 4.83 -0.96
C VAL A 63 11.21 5.38 -1.56
N TRP A 64 12.10 4.51 -1.99
CA TRP A 64 13.24 4.90 -2.80
C TRP A 64 12.89 4.85 -4.27
N GLY A 65 13.42 5.81 -5.03
CA GLY A 65 13.20 5.93 -6.45
C GLY A 65 14.22 6.85 -7.12
N VAL A 66 13.86 7.31 -8.32
CA VAL A 66 14.73 8.12 -9.17
C VAL A 66 14.01 9.41 -9.53
N LEU A 67 14.64 10.52 -9.18
CA LEU A 67 14.25 11.87 -9.58
C LEU A 67 14.80 12.18 -10.97
N MET A 68 13.91 12.55 -11.88
CA MET A 68 14.22 12.73 -13.30
C MET A 68 13.79 14.12 -13.77
N ASN A 69 14.64 14.78 -14.56
CA ASN A 69 14.27 16.04 -15.20
C ASN A 69 13.72 15.79 -16.61
N ILE A 70 12.44 16.08 -16.78
CA ILE A 70 11.67 15.86 -17.99
C ILE A 70 11.08 17.16 -18.54
N THR A 71 10.78 17.16 -19.82
CA THR A 71 10.04 18.24 -20.50
C THR A 71 8.54 18.06 -20.34
N GLN A 72 7.76 19.12 -20.60
CA GLN A 72 6.28 19.03 -20.64
C GLN A 72 5.81 17.95 -21.62
N GLN A 73 6.40 17.88 -22.83
CA GLN A 73 6.03 16.87 -23.82
C GLN A 73 6.29 15.44 -23.33
N GLN A 74 7.31 15.24 -22.49
CA GLN A 74 7.60 13.94 -21.88
C GLN A 74 6.59 13.63 -20.76
N LEU A 75 6.21 14.62 -19.96
CA LEU A 75 5.15 14.47 -18.96
C LEU A 75 3.83 14.09 -19.64
N ASP A 76 3.43 14.76 -20.72
CA ASP A 76 2.20 14.44 -21.44
C ASP A 76 2.19 12.97 -21.95
N LYS A 77 3.35 12.44 -22.37
CA LYS A 77 3.49 11.02 -22.75
C LYS A 77 3.41 10.09 -21.54
N LEU A 78 3.95 10.49 -20.39
CA LEU A 78 3.78 9.74 -19.14
C LEU A 78 2.30 9.69 -18.75
N ASP A 79 1.59 10.83 -18.76
CA ASP A 79 0.18 10.90 -18.38
C ASP A 79 -0.70 9.96 -19.23
N ILE A 80 -0.46 9.90 -20.54
CA ILE A 80 -1.11 8.94 -21.44
C ILE A 80 -0.80 7.50 -21.01
N SER A 81 0.47 7.24 -20.72
CA SER A 81 0.95 5.88 -20.43
C SER A 81 0.56 5.39 -19.02
N GLU A 82 0.42 6.30 -18.06
CA GLU A 82 -0.12 6.05 -16.71
C GLU A 82 -1.66 6.12 -16.71
N GLY A 83 -2.27 6.58 -17.80
CA GLY A 83 -3.72 6.58 -17.98
C GLY A 83 -4.44 7.59 -17.08
N VAL A 84 -3.84 8.78 -16.90
CA VAL A 84 -4.34 9.85 -16.03
C VAL A 84 -5.74 10.31 -16.43
N GLU A 85 -5.96 10.60 -17.72
CA GLU A 85 -7.29 11.00 -18.22
C GLU A 85 -8.35 9.91 -18.03
N ASN A 86 -7.93 8.64 -18.00
CA ASN A 86 -8.79 7.50 -17.78
C ASN A 86 -8.90 7.13 -16.29
N GLY A 87 -8.33 7.93 -15.39
CA GLY A 87 -8.35 7.75 -13.93
C GLY A 87 -7.75 6.42 -13.48
N HIS A 88 -6.63 6.00 -14.07
CA HIS A 88 -5.84 4.82 -13.63
C HIS A 88 -4.87 5.19 -12.51
N TYR A 89 -4.05 6.20 -12.78
CA TYR A 89 -3.27 6.90 -11.78
C TYR A 89 -3.73 8.35 -11.74
N ARG A 90 -3.58 8.99 -10.59
CA ARG A 90 -3.62 10.44 -10.45
C ARG A 90 -2.22 10.99 -10.28
N GLN A 91 -2.01 12.18 -10.82
CA GLN A 91 -0.77 12.91 -10.66
C GLN A 91 -0.81 13.72 -9.36
N GLU A 92 0.25 13.65 -8.56
CA GLU A 92 0.41 14.48 -7.37
C GLU A 92 1.81 15.07 -7.28
N LYS A 93 1.92 16.17 -6.52
CA LYS A 93 3.20 16.77 -6.14
C LYS A 93 3.62 16.23 -4.79
N VAL A 94 4.87 15.80 -4.70
CA VAL A 94 5.48 15.27 -3.47
C VAL A 94 6.81 15.98 -3.23
N ILE A 95 7.24 15.97 -1.97
CA ILE A 95 8.60 16.40 -1.61
C ILE A 95 9.46 15.14 -1.49
N VAL A 96 10.55 15.09 -2.26
CA VAL A 96 11.54 14.01 -2.19
C VAL A 96 12.89 14.56 -1.76
N VAL A 97 13.69 13.74 -1.11
CA VAL A 97 15.03 14.09 -0.63
C VAL A 97 16.06 13.31 -1.43
N THR A 98 17.04 14.00 -2.00
CA THR A 98 18.17 13.40 -2.72
C THR A 98 19.32 13.04 -1.77
N ASP A 99 20.31 12.28 -2.25
CA ASP A 99 21.45 11.83 -1.45
C ASP A 99 22.31 12.94 -0.81
N ASP A 100 22.21 14.17 -1.33
CA ASP A 100 22.85 15.37 -0.80
C ASP A 100 21.97 16.13 0.20
N ASP A 101 20.92 15.48 0.73
CA ASP A 101 19.96 16.00 1.70
C ASP A 101 19.18 17.24 1.20
N VAL A 102 18.98 17.36 -0.12
CA VAL A 102 18.24 18.45 -0.74
C VAL A 102 16.80 18.03 -1.02
N GLU A 103 15.84 18.86 -0.60
CA GLU A 103 14.43 18.69 -0.89
C GLU A 103 14.06 19.18 -2.29
N HIS A 104 13.28 18.38 -3.01
CA HIS A 104 12.76 18.70 -4.33
C HIS A 104 11.25 18.46 -4.41
N GLU A 105 10.50 19.45 -4.89
CA GLU A 105 9.11 19.23 -5.32
C GLU A 105 9.11 18.49 -6.66
N ALA A 106 8.49 17.31 -6.69
CA ALA A 106 8.44 16.45 -7.86
C ALA A 106 7.02 15.95 -8.13
N ILE A 107 6.72 15.70 -9.39
CA ILE A 107 5.51 15.00 -9.82
C ILE A 107 5.70 13.50 -9.67
N THR A 108 4.74 12.83 -9.04
CA THR A 108 4.65 11.37 -9.04
C THR A 108 3.20 10.92 -9.28
N TYR A 109 3.00 9.62 -9.37
CA TYR A 109 1.72 9.01 -9.70
C TYR A 109 1.27 8.09 -8.58
N PHE A 110 -0.02 8.16 -8.23
CA PHE A 110 -0.66 7.26 -7.27
C PHE A 110 -1.78 6.52 -7.97
N ALA A 111 -1.89 5.21 -7.76
CA ALA A 111 -3.03 4.48 -8.31
C ALA A 111 -4.33 5.06 -7.73
N GLU A 112 -5.33 5.24 -8.59
CA GLU A 112 -6.67 5.59 -8.12
C GLU A 112 -7.30 4.41 -7.40
N GLU A 113 -8.11 4.68 -6.38
CA GLU A 113 -8.64 3.66 -5.44
C GLU A 113 -9.27 2.45 -6.14
N ARG A 114 -10.07 2.70 -7.18
CA ARG A 114 -10.72 1.64 -7.99
C ARG A 114 -9.76 0.73 -8.76
N TRP A 115 -8.48 1.11 -8.88
CA TRP A 115 -7.42 0.35 -9.52
C TRP A 115 -6.42 -0.20 -8.51
N VAL A 116 -6.70 -0.14 -7.21
CA VAL A 116 -5.88 -0.80 -6.19
C VAL A 116 -6.45 -2.18 -5.92
N LYS A 117 -5.60 -3.21 -6.01
CA LYS A 117 -5.94 -4.60 -5.70
C LYS A 117 -4.73 -5.32 -5.12
N ASP A 118 -4.82 -5.65 -3.85
CA ASP A 118 -3.80 -6.40 -3.11
C ASP A 118 -3.86 -7.91 -3.39
N GLY A 119 -2.89 -8.65 -2.86
CA GLY A 119 -2.80 -10.11 -2.98
C GLY A 119 -2.49 -10.63 -4.40
N MET A 120 -2.32 -9.75 -5.38
CA MET A 120 -1.92 -10.10 -6.75
C MET A 120 -0.41 -9.98 -6.93
N LYS A 121 0.11 -10.68 -7.95
CA LYS A 121 1.54 -10.66 -8.27
C LYS A 121 1.78 -9.92 -9.58
N PRO A 122 2.84 -9.09 -9.68
CA PRO A 122 3.25 -8.54 -10.96
C PRO A 122 3.79 -9.65 -11.86
N THR A 123 3.74 -9.46 -13.18
CA THR A 123 4.43 -10.36 -14.11
C THR A 123 5.94 -10.33 -13.85
N GLU A 124 6.62 -11.44 -14.17
CA GLU A 124 8.08 -11.51 -14.07
C GLU A 124 8.76 -10.41 -14.89
N THR A 125 8.28 -10.19 -16.11
CA THR A 125 8.77 -9.08 -16.95
C THR A 125 8.59 -7.74 -16.28
N TYR A 126 7.45 -7.48 -15.63
CA TYR A 126 7.19 -6.19 -14.99
C TYR A 126 8.08 -5.95 -13.78
N ARG A 127 8.15 -6.91 -12.85
CA ARG A 127 8.99 -6.78 -11.64
C ARG A 127 10.47 -6.65 -12.01
N ASN A 128 10.92 -7.29 -13.08
CA ASN A 128 12.31 -7.18 -13.54
C ASN A 128 12.66 -5.74 -13.96
N TYR A 129 11.76 -4.98 -14.57
CA TYR A 129 12.02 -3.55 -14.83
C TYR A 129 12.23 -2.76 -13.53
N VAL A 130 11.43 -3.03 -12.49
CA VAL A 130 11.59 -2.36 -11.19
C VAL A 130 12.92 -2.72 -10.55
N ILE A 131 13.27 -4.01 -10.54
CA ILE A 131 14.53 -4.50 -9.95
C ILE A 131 15.74 -3.99 -10.75
N THR A 132 15.71 -4.02 -12.09
CA THR A 132 16.79 -3.48 -12.93
C THR A 132 17.03 -2.02 -12.61
N GLY A 133 16.00 -1.17 -12.67
CA GLY A 133 16.14 0.25 -12.32
C GLY A 133 16.60 0.47 -10.88
N SER A 134 16.12 -0.35 -9.94
CA SER A 134 16.56 -0.25 -8.54
C SER A 134 18.06 -0.54 -8.37
N ASN A 135 18.60 -1.52 -9.11
CA ASN A 135 20.04 -1.83 -9.09
C ASN A 135 20.85 -0.79 -9.88
N GLU A 136 20.38 -0.31 -11.03
CA GLU A 136 21.08 0.69 -11.85
C GLU A 136 21.33 2.01 -11.10
N PHE A 137 20.43 2.36 -10.19
CA PHE A 137 20.51 3.56 -9.36
C PHE A 137 20.99 3.28 -7.93
N ASP A 138 21.55 2.10 -7.68
CA ASP A 138 22.09 1.68 -6.38
C ASP A 138 21.11 1.97 -5.22
N LEU A 139 19.81 1.71 -5.37
CA LEU A 139 18.87 1.88 -4.27
C LEU A 139 19.29 0.99 -3.08
N PRO A 140 18.97 1.36 -1.82
CA PRO A 140 19.44 0.59 -0.66
C PRO A 140 19.13 -0.90 -0.77
N GLN A 141 20.12 -1.75 -0.49
CA GLN A 141 19.99 -3.20 -0.71
C GLN A 141 18.80 -3.79 0.03
N GLU A 142 18.54 -3.34 1.26
CA GLU A 142 17.39 -3.77 2.07
C GLU A 142 16.06 -3.41 1.40
N TYR A 143 15.99 -2.25 0.74
CA TYR A 143 14.82 -1.83 -0.02
C TYR A 143 14.62 -2.68 -1.28
N ILE A 144 15.70 -3.03 -1.98
CA ILE A 144 15.64 -3.94 -3.14
C ILE A 144 15.15 -5.33 -2.71
N GLU A 145 15.66 -5.88 -1.60
CA GLU A 145 15.19 -7.16 -1.08
C GLU A 145 13.72 -7.10 -0.65
N ARG A 146 13.27 -5.97 -0.07
CA ARG A 146 11.85 -5.73 0.21
C ARG A 146 11.00 -5.75 -1.07
N ILE A 147 11.41 -5.05 -2.14
CA ILE A 147 10.70 -5.10 -3.44
C ILE A 147 10.63 -6.55 -3.96
N LYS A 148 11.73 -7.31 -3.87
CA LYS A 148 11.74 -8.73 -4.30
C LYS A 148 10.76 -9.58 -3.48
N LYS A 149 10.68 -9.35 -2.17
CA LYS A 149 9.74 -10.03 -1.26
C LYS A 149 8.28 -9.70 -1.63
N ILE A 150 7.96 -8.42 -1.83
CA ILE A 150 6.61 -7.99 -2.28
C ILE A 150 6.28 -8.59 -3.65
N ALA A 151 7.27 -8.69 -4.54
CA ALA A 151 7.11 -9.35 -5.85
C ALA A 151 7.02 -10.88 -5.78
N ASN A 152 7.06 -11.47 -4.58
CA ASN A 152 7.11 -12.91 -4.33
C ASN A 152 8.21 -13.62 -5.14
N ILE A 153 9.42 -13.06 -5.15
CA ILE A 153 10.62 -13.73 -5.64
C ILE A 153 11.19 -14.56 -4.48
N GLU A 154 10.94 -15.88 -4.47
CA GLU A 154 11.46 -16.77 -3.43
C GLU A 154 12.98 -16.93 -3.50
N LYS A 155 13.65 -16.93 -2.34
CA LYS A 155 14.70 -17.91 -2.03
C LYS A 155 14.08 -18.90 -1.04
N GLY A 156 14.19 -20.19 -1.33
CA GLY A 156 13.53 -21.26 -0.58
C GLY A 156 13.75 -21.17 0.94
N GLY A 157 12.67 -21.43 1.68
CA GLY A 157 12.66 -21.53 3.12
C GLY A 157 11.31 -22.06 3.60
N ASP A 158 11.35 -23.28 4.11
CA ASP A 158 10.25 -24.07 4.68
C ASP A 158 9.70 -23.46 5.98
N LYS A 159 8.42 -23.74 6.29
CA LYS A 159 7.88 -23.99 7.64
C LYS A 159 6.37 -24.27 7.60
N SER A 160 6.01 -25.50 7.96
CA SER A 160 4.73 -25.89 8.56
C SER A 160 4.74 -25.63 10.08
N GLU A 161 3.58 -25.42 10.74
CA GLU A 161 3.19 -26.14 11.98
C GLU A 161 1.73 -25.87 12.46
N TYR A 162 1.21 -26.91 13.15
CA TYR A 162 -0.07 -27.27 13.81
C TYR A 162 -1.19 -26.26 14.15
N MET A 163 -2.45 -26.69 13.92
CA MET A 163 -3.68 -26.16 14.50
C MET A 163 -3.99 -26.79 15.88
N THR A 164 -4.39 -25.97 16.86
CA THR A 164 -5.05 -26.37 18.12
C THR A 164 -6.46 -25.77 18.17
N GLU A 165 -7.40 -26.40 18.89
CA GLU A 165 -8.78 -25.88 19.08
C GLU A 165 -8.74 -24.54 19.83
N VAL A 166 -9.22 -23.47 19.18
CA VAL A 166 -9.28 -22.11 19.74
C VAL A 166 -10.67 -21.86 20.31
N LYS A 167 -10.76 -21.35 21.56
CA LYS A 167 -12.04 -20.92 22.14
C LYS A 167 -12.39 -19.51 21.68
N THR A 168 -13.65 -19.29 21.35
CA THR A 168 -14.15 -18.01 20.84
C THR A 168 -15.47 -17.60 21.50
N CYS A 169 -15.78 -16.30 21.46
CA CYS A 169 -17.13 -15.78 21.70
C CYS A 169 -17.47 -14.70 20.66
N PRO A 170 -18.76 -14.47 20.32
CA PRO A 170 -19.14 -13.40 19.40
C PRO A 170 -18.62 -12.05 19.89
N ALA A 171 -17.95 -11.29 19.03
CA ALA A 171 -17.38 -10.00 19.42
C ALA A 171 -18.43 -8.89 19.39
N THR A 172 -18.35 -7.94 20.31
CA THR A 172 -19.06 -6.66 20.25
C THR A 172 -18.13 -5.51 19.89
N GLU A 173 -18.68 -4.36 19.50
CA GLU A 173 -17.89 -3.15 19.27
C GLU A 173 -17.02 -2.81 20.49
N ALA A 174 -17.60 -2.90 21.69
CA ALA A 174 -16.90 -2.60 22.95
C ALA A 174 -15.73 -3.56 23.21
N ASP A 175 -15.86 -4.83 22.84
CA ASP A 175 -14.81 -5.85 23.02
C ASP A 175 -13.58 -5.59 22.13
N LEU A 176 -13.77 -4.86 21.04
CA LEU A 176 -12.76 -4.58 20.03
C LEU A 176 -12.18 -3.18 20.13
N ILE A 177 -12.61 -2.34 21.07
CA ILE A 177 -12.03 -0.99 21.24
C ILE A 177 -10.53 -1.10 21.48
N VAL A 178 -9.77 -0.36 20.67
CA VAL A 178 -8.31 -0.23 20.83
C VAL A 178 -8.03 0.70 22.00
N GLN A 179 -7.37 0.18 23.04
CA GLN A 179 -7.20 0.90 24.31
C GLN A 179 -6.17 2.03 24.22
N ASN A 180 -5.13 1.82 23.42
CA ASN A 180 -4.10 2.81 23.11
C ASN A 180 -4.33 3.41 21.71
N ASP A 181 -5.60 3.67 21.38
CA ASP A 181 -5.95 4.34 20.14
C ASP A 181 -5.46 5.79 20.15
N ILE A 182 -5.21 6.32 18.96
CA ILE A 182 -4.80 7.71 18.74
C ILE A 182 -5.85 8.36 17.85
N HIS A 183 -6.30 9.53 18.22
CA HIS A 183 -7.18 10.35 17.39
C HIS A 183 -6.39 11.45 16.69
N GLY A 184 -6.79 11.83 15.47
CA GLY A 184 -6.15 12.91 14.69
C GLY A 184 -6.22 14.32 15.31
N PHE A 185 -6.86 14.47 16.49
CA PHE A 185 -6.87 15.72 17.26
C PHE A 185 -5.98 15.66 18.50
N ASP A 186 -5.30 14.53 18.75
CA ASP A 186 -4.47 14.38 19.92
C ASP A 186 -3.23 15.29 19.79
N PRO A 187 -2.98 16.18 20.77
CA PRO A 187 -1.93 17.19 20.65
C PRO A 187 -0.52 16.62 20.76
N ASN A 188 -0.37 15.40 21.30
CA ASN A 188 0.91 14.68 21.45
C ASN A 188 0.65 13.16 21.34
N PRO A 189 0.46 12.62 20.13
CA PRO A 189 0.21 11.19 19.94
C PRO A 189 1.44 10.37 20.36
N HIS A 190 1.25 9.27 21.08
CA HIS A 190 2.33 8.33 21.38
C HIS A 190 2.68 7.49 20.13
N SER A 191 3.87 6.90 20.10
CA SER A 191 4.34 6.10 18.94
C SER A 191 4.09 4.59 19.09
N ASP A 192 3.47 4.15 20.19
CA ASP A 192 3.20 2.73 20.41
C ASP A 192 2.14 2.21 19.41
N PRO A 193 2.33 1.03 18.81
CA PRO A 193 1.37 0.46 17.86
C PRO A 193 0.04 0.11 18.55
N PRO A 194 -1.10 0.23 17.86
CA PRO A 194 -2.41 -0.08 18.42
C PRO A 194 -2.49 -1.55 18.85
N ILE A 195 -2.98 -1.79 20.07
CA ILE A 195 -3.16 -3.13 20.63
C ILE A 195 -4.47 -3.69 20.08
N MET A 196 -4.33 -4.54 19.06
CA MET A 196 -5.44 -5.23 18.40
C MET A 196 -5.80 -6.54 19.13
N HIS A 197 -7.04 -6.98 18.98
CA HIS A 197 -7.57 -8.20 19.60
C HIS A 197 -7.50 -9.38 18.63
N ASP A 198 -7.10 -10.55 19.11
CA ASP A 198 -7.14 -11.77 18.30
C ASP A 198 -8.58 -12.23 18.07
N VAL A 199 -8.94 -12.49 16.82
CA VAL A 199 -10.30 -12.84 16.40
C VAL A 199 -10.30 -13.91 15.31
N LEU A 200 -11.46 -14.54 15.10
CA LEU A 200 -11.80 -15.20 13.85
C LEU A 200 -12.80 -14.33 13.09
N VAL A 201 -12.58 -14.11 11.80
CA VAL A 201 -13.53 -13.44 10.90
C VAL A 201 -13.96 -14.44 9.84
N ASP A 202 -15.25 -14.79 9.84
CA ASP A 202 -15.80 -15.90 9.05
C ASP A 202 -14.99 -17.21 9.20
N GLY A 203 -14.48 -17.44 10.41
CA GLY A 203 -13.65 -18.60 10.75
C GLY A 203 -12.16 -18.46 10.40
N GLN A 204 -11.73 -17.35 9.79
CA GLN A 204 -10.33 -17.08 9.45
C GLN A 204 -9.61 -16.28 10.55
N PRO A 205 -8.41 -16.68 11.00
CA PRO A 205 -7.64 -15.92 11.98
C PRO A 205 -7.30 -14.51 11.52
N ALA A 206 -7.54 -13.54 12.41
CA ALA A 206 -7.21 -12.15 12.19
C ALA A 206 -6.96 -11.44 13.53
N LYS A 207 -6.50 -10.20 13.44
CA LYS A 207 -6.52 -9.21 14.53
C LYS A 207 -7.55 -8.15 14.20
N ALA A 208 -8.36 -7.73 15.17
CA ALA A 208 -9.37 -6.71 14.98
C ALA A 208 -9.26 -5.58 16.01
N GLY A 209 -9.66 -4.38 15.58
CA GLY A 209 -9.71 -3.21 16.44
C GLY A 209 -10.75 -2.21 15.96
N VAL A 210 -11.42 -1.57 16.90
CA VAL A 210 -12.32 -0.44 16.69
C VAL A 210 -11.69 0.81 17.29
N GLY A 211 -11.50 1.83 16.46
CA GLY A 211 -10.78 3.03 16.83
C GLY A 211 -10.61 4.00 15.66
N SER A 212 -9.87 5.07 15.90
CA SER A 212 -9.58 6.14 14.96
C SER A 212 -8.26 5.88 14.22
N PHE A 213 -7.33 5.14 14.82
CA PHE A 213 -6.07 4.71 14.20
C PHE A 213 -5.26 5.90 13.63
N GLY A 214 -5.16 6.99 14.39
CA GLY A 214 -4.52 8.24 14.01
C GLY A 214 -5.34 9.13 13.07
N ALA A 215 -6.50 8.66 12.59
CA ALA A 215 -7.41 9.43 11.75
C ALA A 215 -8.48 10.18 12.59
N TYR A 216 -9.45 10.80 11.92
CA TYR A 216 -10.48 11.65 12.55
C TYR A 216 -11.84 10.98 12.75
N SER A 217 -11.96 9.67 12.52
CA SER A 217 -13.25 8.98 12.60
C SER A 217 -13.04 7.54 13.02
N THR A 218 -13.98 7.02 13.81
CA THR A 218 -14.01 5.61 14.22
C THR A 218 -14.19 4.70 13.02
N ARG A 219 -13.47 3.58 13.05
CA ARG A 219 -13.43 2.53 12.03
C ARG A 219 -13.31 1.19 12.73
N ILE A 220 -13.73 0.13 12.05
CA ILE A 220 -13.26 -1.22 12.35
C ILE A 220 -12.11 -1.54 11.39
N VAL A 221 -11.02 -2.09 11.92
CA VAL A 221 -9.84 -2.56 11.18
C VAL A 221 -9.64 -4.02 11.51
N LEU A 222 -9.43 -4.84 10.47
CA LEU A 222 -9.13 -6.26 10.53
C LEU A 222 -7.80 -6.50 9.82
N VAL A 223 -6.88 -7.23 10.43
CA VAL A 223 -5.56 -7.59 9.86
C VAL A 223 -5.46 -9.12 9.83
N PHE A 224 -5.19 -9.68 8.66
CA PHE A 224 -5.22 -11.12 8.40
C PHE A 224 -3.81 -11.69 8.21
N ASP A 225 -3.53 -12.81 8.89
CA ASP A 225 -2.35 -13.64 8.64
C ASP A 225 -2.73 -15.11 8.91
N PRO A 226 -2.96 -15.92 7.86
CA PRO A 226 -2.72 -15.64 6.44
C PRO A 226 -3.77 -14.69 5.82
N PRO A 227 -3.51 -14.12 4.62
CA PRO A 227 -4.38 -13.13 3.98
C PRO A 227 -5.81 -13.66 3.70
N HIS A 228 -6.83 -12.83 3.89
CA HIS A 228 -8.22 -13.16 3.59
C HIS A 228 -8.47 -13.29 2.07
N PRO A 229 -9.25 -14.28 1.60
CA PRO A 229 -9.53 -14.45 0.17
C PRO A 229 -10.20 -13.25 -0.50
N GLU A 230 -11.04 -12.51 0.24
CA GLU A 230 -11.71 -11.30 -0.28
C GLU A 230 -10.91 -10.02 -0.02
N TRP A 231 -10.23 -9.91 1.12
CA TRP A 231 -9.68 -8.63 1.61
C TRP A 231 -8.15 -8.59 1.68
N GLY A 232 -7.46 -9.70 1.40
CA GLY A 232 -6.01 -9.75 1.52
C GLY A 232 -5.57 -9.58 2.97
N ASP A 233 -4.53 -8.78 3.19
CA ASP A 233 -3.88 -8.64 4.49
C ASP A 233 -4.68 -7.76 5.48
N GLU A 234 -5.58 -6.91 4.99
CA GLU A 234 -6.30 -5.94 5.83
C GLU A 234 -7.67 -5.57 5.26
N PHE A 235 -8.64 -5.36 6.15
CA PHE A 235 -9.92 -4.73 5.84
C PHE A 235 -10.17 -3.58 6.82
N ALA A 236 -10.58 -2.41 6.32
CA ALA A 236 -10.95 -1.28 7.17
C ALA A 236 -12.16 -0.51 6.63
N THR A 237 -13.06 -0.11 7.51
CA THR A 237 -14.21 0.72 7.12
C THR A 237 -14.72 1.59 8.28
N LYS A 238 -15.19 2.79 7.93
CA LYS A 238 -15.92 3.70 8.85
C LYS A 238 -17.43 3.47 8.85
N TYR A 239 -17.92 2.67 7.91
CA TYR A 239 -19.32 2.34 7.77
C TYR A 239 -19.49 0.89 8.21
N PHE A 240 -19.58 0.69 9.52
CA PHE A 240 -19.86 -0.60 10.11
C PHE A 240 -20.92 -0.43 11.19
N ILE A 241 -21.68 -1.48 11.44
CA ILE A 241 -22.62 -1.58 12.55
C ILE A 241 -22.68 -3.03 13.00
N PHE A 242 -22.48 -3.27 14.30
CA PHE A 242 -22.72 -4.57 14.90
C PHE A 242 -24.23 -4.83 14.94
N ASP A 243 -24.66 -6.01 14.52
CA ASP A 243 -26.07 -6.36 14.49
C ASP A 243 -26.60 -6.65 15.91
N ASP A 244 -27.64 -5.91 16.33
CA ASP A 244 -28.24 -6.07 17.66
C ASP A 244 -29.02 -7.39 17.82
N LYS A 245 -29.36 -8.07 16.72
CA LYS A 245 -30.16 -9.31 16.71
C LYS A 245 -29.30 -10.55 16.50
N GLU A 246 -28.21 -10.43 15.77
CA GLU A 246 -27.29 -11.53 15.48
C GLU A 246 -25.87 -11.20 15.98
N LEU A 247 -25.54 -11.72 17.16
CA LEU A 247 -24.28 -11.40 17.84
C LEU A 247 -23.08 -11.81 17.00
N GLY A 248 -22.07 -10.93 16.97
CA GLY A 248 -20.86 -11.13 16.17
C GLY A 248 -21.02 -10.80 14.69
N VAL A 249 -22.22 -10.52 14.19
CA VAL A 249 -22.39 -10.04 12.81
C VAL A 249 -22.10 -8.54 12.74
N VAL A 250 -21.24 -8.17 11.79
CA VAL A 250 -20.93 -6.79 11.47
C VAL A 250 -21.39 -6.50 10.05
N ASN A 251 -22.40 -5.65 9.93
CA ASN A 251 -22.84 -5.12 8.65
C ASN A 251 -21.94 -3.95 8.26
N TRP A 252 -21.57 -3.83 6.98
CA TRP A 252 -20.67 -2.78 6.53
C TRP A 252 -20.99 -2.23 5.13
N GLY A 253 -20.56 -0.98 4.91
CA GLY A 253 -20.82 -0.26 3.67
C GLY A 253 -22.30 0.06 3.47
N HIS A 254 -22.73 0.15 2.21
CA HIS A 254 -24.11 0.47 1.84
C HIS A 254 -24.78 -0.62 1.00
N ASP A 255 -24.06 -1.69 0.67
CA ASP A 255 -24.50 -2.75 -0.25
C ASP A 255 -25.06 -3.98 0.47
N GLY A 256 -25.34 -3.86 1.78
CA GLY A 256 -25.88 -4.96 2.59
C GLY A 256 -24.88 -6.09 2.81
N LYS A 257 -23.57 -5.80 2.78
CA LYS A 257 -22.52 -6.78 3.09
C LYS A 257 -22.37 -6.94 4.60
N SER A 258 -22.00 -8.14 5.03
CA SER A 258 -21.71 -8.45 6.42
C SER A 258 -20.64 -9.55 6.54
N PHE A 259 -20.06 -9.65 7.73
CA PHE A 259 -19.20 -10.76 8.14
C PHE A 259 -19.45 -11.11 9.60
N HIS A 260 -19.11 -12.34 9.99
CA HIS A 260 -19.13 -12.75 11.39
C HIS A 260 -17.74 -12.56 12.00
N ILE A 261 -17.67 -11.93 13.16
CA ILE A 261 -16.46 -11.79 13.97
C ILE A 261 -16.62 -12.43 15.34
N GLU A 262 -15.64 -13.24 15.72
CA GLU A 262 -15.56 -13.90 17.02
C GLU A 262 -14.25 -13.54 17.70
N LYS A 263 -14.30 -13.07 18.93
CA LYS A 263 -13.12 -12.79 19.73
C LYS A 263 -12.53 -14.09 20.27
N ILE A 264 -11.24 -14.27 20.11
CA ILE A 264 -10.50 -15.39 20.70
C ILE A 264 -10.35 -15.09 22.20
N VAL A 265 -10.71 -16.07 23.02
CA VAL A 265 -10.65 -15.99 24.48
C VAL A 265 -9.75 -17.09 25.03
N GLU A 266 -9.02 -16.78 26.10
CA GLU A 266 -8.20 -17.76 26.86
C GLU A 266 -9.07 -18.80 27.61
#